data_AF-A0AAD3U9Z7-F1
#
_entry.id   AF-A0AAD3U9Z7-F1
#
_cell.length_a   1.000
_cell.length_b   1.000
_cell.length_c   1.000
_cell.angle_alpha   90.00
_cell.angle_beta   90.00
_cell.angle_gamma   90.00
#
_symmetry.space_group_name_H-M   'P 1'
#
loop_
_entity.id
_entity.type
_entity.pdbx_description
1 polymer ?
#
loop_
_entity_poly.entity_id
_entity_poly.type
_entity_poly.pdbx_seq_one_letter_code
_entity_poly.pdbx_strand_id
1 'polypeptide(L)'
;MSRKTNKIDKEVIKLANTIKNAKKHKYRYIDPDAVKKIMGKWSPISIISFSYLLECFLTAMNDTGISIMDASGAYQSDIYNVPTALKGIADKLLNSNRCYQQGKWNLFNDLDFDVVHQCIPGRAVTTQVKPYFAFDEYKRTKDESRIVIHAIVDEFEGTPWAISFPLQYIMKDFPKVENQHSGYCHKIAFLDNNGSVENEYVYIGVTSRDWLKRMNEHFREIKSGSNKLFHKTWREFTGNKNILLSSELIVNDHSYEQIMAWEETMVDRLMKDNRSLNMIPGGFKGMQYLYKHSLLKQDKVSLSERDAAIEEYQKLHPKAGIANLFISNLWKDKEYAAKVICSSDERLSVEQVIKIRELSALNYTDVEILKIVDARNLLQVQRVMKGITYSRIT
;
A
#
# COMPACT_ATOMS: atom_id res chain seq x y z
N MET A 1 -35.18 27.98 -11.59
CA MET A 1 -33.98 28.49 -10.88
C MET A 1 -34.02 28.37 -9.35
N SER A 2 -35.18 28.45 -8.67
CA SER A 2 -35.29 28.51 -7.20
C SER A 2 -34.95 27.22 -6.40
N ARG A 3 -35.11 26.01 -6.96
CA ARG A 3 -34.87 24.74 -6.20
C ARG A 3 -33.38 24.37 -6.02
N LYS A 4 -32.51 24.76 -6.95
CA LYS A 4 -31.06 24.48 -6.84
C LYS A 4 -30.39 25.37 -5.79
N THR A 5 -30.76 26.66 -5.74
CA THR A 5 -30.23 27.64 -4.78
C THR A 5 -30.59 27.25 -3.34
N ASN A 6 -31.86 26.91 -3.08
CA ASN A 6 -32.32 26.47 -1.75
C ASN A 6 -31.67 25.16 -1.24
N LYS A 7 -31.20 24.28 -2.13
CA LYS A 7 -30.49 23.05 -1.75
C LYS A 7 -29.03 23.35 -1.37
N ILE A 8 -28.38 24.20 -2.16
CA ILE A 8 -27.00 24.66 -1.91
C ILE A 8 -26.94 25.40 -0.56
N ASP A 9 -27.89 26.30 -0.28
CA ASP A 9 -27.92 27.06 0.97
C ASP A 9 -28.11 26.14 2.20
N LYS A 10 -28.96 25.10 2.09
CA LYS A 10 -29.16 24.11 3.16
C LYS A 10 -27.91 23.25 3.40
N GLU A 11 -27.21 22.83 2.35
CA GLU A 11 -25.97 22.04 2.48
C GLU A 11 -24.83 22.88 3.06
N VAL A 12 -24.71 24.15 2.67
CA VAL A 12 -23.74 25.11 3.23
C VAL A 12 -24.00 25.36 4.72
N ILE A 13 -25.26 25.57 5.11
CA ILE A 13 -25.65 25.74 6.52
C ILE A 13 -25.37 24.45 7.33
N LYS A 14 -25.65 23.27 6.78
CA LYS A 14 -25.37 21.98 7.42
C LYS A 14 -23.87 21.78 7.65
N LEU A 15 -23.04 22.08 6.65
CA LEU A 15 -21.59 21.99 6.75
C LEU A 15 -21.02 22.99 7.78
N ALA A 16 -21.50 24.23 7.78
CA ALA A 16 -21.07 25.25 8.75
C ALA A 16 -21.41 24.86 10.20
N ASN A 17 -22.59 24.28 10.42
CA ASN A 17 -23.00 23.77 11.72
C ASN A 17 -22.16 22.56 12.16
N THR A 18 -21.85 21.63 11.25
CA THR A 18 -20.96 20.49 11.55
C THR A 18 -19.57 20.99 11.96
N ILE A 19 -18.99 21.97 11.26
CA ILE A 19 -17.69 22.55 11.61
C ILE A 19 -17.75 23.26 12.98
N LYS A 20 -18.83 24.00 13.26
CA LYS A 20 -19.02 24.69 14.54
C LYS A 20 -19.15 23.69 15.70
N ASN A 21 -19.89 22.60 15.50
CA ASN A 21 -20.03 21.53 16.49
C ASN A 21 -18.71 20.80 16.70
N ALA A 22 -17.98 20.48 15.64
CA ALA A 22 -16.67 19.83 15.70
C ALA A 22 -15.64 20.65 16.51
N LYS A 23 -15.64 21.98 16.38
CA LYS A 23 -14.75 22.87 17.16
C LYS A 23 -15.09 22.94 18.64
N LYS A 24 -16.37 22.78 19.00
CA LYS A 24 -16.86 22.84 20.39
C LYS A 24 -16.94 21.47 21.04
N HIS A 25 -16.73 20.40 20.28
CA HIS A 25 -16.89 19.04 20.74
C HIS A 25 -15.81 18.69 21.77
N LYS A 26 -16.21 17.99 22.83
CA LYS A 26 -15.29 17.45 23.83
C LYS A 26 -14.83 16.07 23.37
N TYR A 27 -13.71 16.03 22.66
CA TYR A 27 -13.09 14.79 22.21
C TYR A 27 -12.72 13.91 23.41
N ARG A 28 -13.13 12.65 23.42
CA ARG A 28 -12.77 11.62 24.39
C ARG A 28 -11.61 10.76 23.89
N TYR A 29 -11.57 10.42 22.60
CA TYR A 29 -10.62 9.45 22.07
C TYR A 29 -9.57 10.05 21.14
N ILE A 30 -9.94 10.97 20.26
CA ILE A 30 -9.05 11.55 19.25
C ILE A 30 -8.37 12.82 19.77
N ASP A 31 -7.10 12.99 19.42
CA ASP A 31 -6.36 14.24 19.55
C ASP A 31 -6.25 14.92 18.16
N PRO A 32 -7.02 16.00 17.90
CA PRO A 32 -6.96 16.73 16.63
C PRO A 32 -5.57 17.30 16.29
N ASP A 33 -4.72 17.61 17.28
CA ASP A 33 -3.36 18.07 17.02
C ASP A 33 -2.46 16.92 16.56
N ALA A 34 -2.67 15.72 17.08
CA ALA A 34 -2.00 14.51 16.59
C ALA A 34 -2.45 14.17 15.16
N VAL A 35 -3.74 14.28 14.84
CA VAL A 35 -4.26 14.16 13.47
C VAL A 35 -3.59 15.19 12.54
N LYS A 36 -3.44 16.44 12.98
CA LYS A 36 -2.75 17.48 12.20
C LYS A 36 -1.30 17.13 11.92
N LYS A 37 -0.57 16.60 12.90
CA LYS A 37 0.83 16.18 12.75
C LYS A 37 0.97 14.98 11.82
N ILE A 38 -0.02 14.09 11.83
CA ILE A 38 0.02 12.91 10.99
C ILE A 38 -0.43 13.24 9.58
N MET A 39 -1.59 13.84 9.36
CA MET A 39 -2.13 14.00 8.00
C MET A 39 -1.80 15.37 7.37
N GLY A 40 -1.67 16.41 8.18
CA GLY A 40 -1.40 17.78 7.72
C GLY A 40 -2.35 18.24 6.60
N LYS A 41 -1.78 18.80 5.53
CA LYS A 41 -2.55 19.27 4.36
C LYS A 41 -3.16 18.13 3.52
N TRP A 42 -2.76 16.89 3.79
CA TRP A 42 -3.18 15.73 3.01
C TRP A 42 -4.43 15.05 3.57
N SER A 43 -5.02 15.60 4.62
CA SER A 43 -6.31 15.12 5.13
C SER A 43 -7.40 15.23 4.05
N PRO A 44 -8.27 14.22 3.86
CA PRO A 44 -9.30 14.21 2.81
C PRO A 44 -10.29 15.37 2.95
N ILE A 45 -10.52 15.79 4.19
CA ILE A 45 -11.36 16.92 4.58
C ILE A 45 -10.61 17.74 5.62
N SER A 46 -11.20 18.83 6.11
CA SER A 46 -10.56 19.62 7.17
C SER A 46 -10.19 18.74 8.37
N ILE A 47 -9.01 18.97 8.97
CA ILE A 47 -8.51 18.18 10.11
C ILE A 47 -9.54 18.08 11.23
N ILE A 48 -10.24 19.18 11.52
CA ILE A 48 -11.28 19.23 12.55
C ILE A 48 -12.48 18.36 12.16
N SER A 49 -12.92 18.41 10.91
CA SER A 49 -14.02 17.55 10.43
C SER A 49 -13.64 16.08 10.46
N PHE A 50 -12.43 15.73 9.99
CA PHE A 50 -11.93 14.36 10.00
C PHE A 50 -11.83 13.82 11.43
N SER A 51 -11.22 14.60 12.33
CA SER A 51 -11.10 14.25 13.75
C SER A 51 -12.46 14.04 14.40
N TYR A 52 -13.43 14.92 14.11
CA TYR A 52 -14.79 14.83 14.65
C TYR A 52 -15.54 13.60 14.15
N LEU A 53 -15.47 13.29 12.85
CA LEU A 53 -16.11 12.10 12.31
C LEU A 53 -15.51 10.82 12.89
N LEU A 54 -14.18 10.75 13.03
CA LEU A 54 -13.54 9.63 13.71
C LEU A 54 -13.93 9.55 15.20
N GLU A 55 -14.00 10.67 15.91
CA GLU A 55 -14.43 10.72 17.32
C GLU A 55 -15.86 10.17 17.48
N CYS A 56 -16.79 10.62 16.65
CA CYS A 56 -18.16 10.11 16.64
C CYS A 56 -18.20 8.60 16.33
N PHE A 57 -17.42 8.17 15.33
CA PHE A 57 -17.34 6.77 14.96
C PHE A 57 -16.80 5.89 16.10
N LEU A 58 -15.67 6.29 16.70
CA LEU A 58 -15.05 5.54 17.80
C LEU A 58 -15.95 5.49 19.03
N THR A 59 -16.65 6.59 19.34
CA THR A 59 -17.62 6.62 20.46
C THR A 59 -18.77 5.65 20.21
N ALA A 60 -19.39 5.72 19.03
CA ALA A 60 -20.49 4.83 18.67
C ALA A 60 -20.06 3.36 18.62
N MET A 61 -18.89 3.08 18.05
CA MET A 61 -18.27 1.75 18.01
C MET A 61 -18.02 1.22 19.43
N ASN A 62 -17.42 2.03 20.29
CA ASN A 62 -17.12 1.65 21.68
C ASN A 62 -18.38 1.33 22.47
N ASP A 63 -19.42 2.17 22.36
CA ASP A 63 -20.59 2.07 23.22
C ASP A 63 -21.58 1.01 22.72
N THR A 64 -21.67 0.82 21.40
CA THR A 64 -22.73 0.01 20.79
C THR A 64 -22.23 -1.10 19.88
N GLY A 65 -20.96 -1.14 19.51
CA GLY A 65 -20.43 -2.13 18.55
C GLY A 65 -20.72 -1.78 17.08
N ILE A 66 -21.09 -0.53 16.80
CA ILE A 66 -21.22 -0.02 15.43
C ILE A 66 -19.90 -0.22 14.67
N SER A 67 -20.00 -0.69 13.43
CA SER A 67 -18.85 -0.93 12.57
C SER A 67 -18.94 -0.20 11.23
N ILE A 68 -20.07 0.45 10.93
CA ILE A 68 -20.29 1.21 9.69
C ILE A 68 -21.00 2.52 10.06
N MET A 69 -20.53 3.64 9.53
CA MET A 69 -21.17 4.94 9.66
C MET A 69 -21.10 5.67 8.33
N ASP A 70 -22.24 6.09 7.81
CA ASP A 70 -22.37 6.79 6.54
C ASP A 70 -23.42 7.92 6.60
N ALA A 71 -23.83 8.44 5.44
CA ALA A 71 -24.85 9.49 5.36
C ALA A 71 -26.26 9.04 5.76
N SER A 72 -26.55 7.74 5.74
CA SER A 72 -27.84 7.13 6.05
C SER A 72 -27.97 6.80 7.54
N GLY A 73 -26.85 6.56 8.22
CA GLY A 73 -26.86 6.30 9.66
C GLY A 73 -25.61 5.57 10.14
N ALA A 74 -25.76 4.90 11.28
CA ALA A 74 -24.71 4.10 11.89
C ALA A 74 -25.25 2.70 12.19
N TYR A 75 -24.50 1.69 11.81
CA TYR A 75 -24.97 0.31 11.72
C TYR A 75 -23.93 -0.66 12.30
N GLN A 76 -24.44 -1.76 12.85
CA GLN A 76 -23.64 -2.92 13.20
C GLN A 76 -23.46 -3.80 11.95
N SER A 77 -22.32 -4.46 11.84
CA SER A 77 -22.11 -5.51 10.84
C SER A 77 -22.93 -6.75 11.21
N ASP A 78 -23.44 -7.44 10.19
CA ASP A 78 -24.11 -8.73 10.33
C ASP A 78 -23.12 -9.89 10.55
N ILE A 79 -21.81 -9.62 10.47
CA ILE A 79 -20.77 -10.63 10.72
C ILE A 79 -20.80 -11.03 12.19
N TYR A 80 -20.92 -12.34 12.43
CA TYR A 80 -20.96 -12.92 13.77
C TYR A 80 -19.80 -12.43 14.64
N ASN A 81 -20.08 -12.14 15.91
CA ASN A 81 -19.16 -11.61 16.93
C ASN A 81 -18.54 -10.22 16.69
N VAL A 82 -18.62 -9.64 15.50
CA VAL A 82 -17.98 -8.33 15.23
C VAL A 82 -18.53 -7.22 16.15
N PRO A 83 -19.85 -7.00 16.30
CA PRO A 83 -20.35 -5.94 17.17
C PRO A 83 -19.94 -6.13 18.63
N THR A 84 -19.93 -7.37 19.12
CA THR A 84 -19.52 -7.69 20.49
C THR A 84 -18.03 -7.42 20.71
N ALA A 85 -17.18 -7.78 19.74
CA ALA A 85 -15.73 -7.59 19.81
C ALA A 85 -15.32 -6.10 19.78
N LEU A 86 -16.13 -5.24 19.14
CA LEU A 86 -15.85 -3.81 19.02
C LEU A 86 -16.29 -2.98 20.24
N LYS A 87 -17.20 -3.50 21.08
CA LYS A 87 -17.63 -2.79 22.29
C LYS A 87 -16.47 -2.64 23.28
N GLY A 88 -16.32 -1.44 23.85
CA GLY A 88 -15.24 -1.10 24.79
C GLY A 88 -13.85 -0.96 24.16
N ILE A 89 -13.72 -1.08 22.83
CA ILE A 89 -12.41 -1.14 22.18
C ILE A 89 -11.65 0.18 22.25
N ALA A 90 -12.34 1.31 22.11
CA ALA A 90 -11.70 2.62 22.16
C ALA A 90 -11.20 2.94 23.58
N ASP A 91 -11.95 2.53 24.61
CA ASP A 91 -11.51 2.62 26.01
C ASP A 91 -10.28 1.74 26.29
N LYS A 92 -10.27 0.51 25.76
CA LYS A 92 -9.10 -0.39 25.85
C LYS A 92 -7.86 0.23 25.21
N LEU A 93 -7.98 0.80 24.02
CA LEU A 93 -6.87 1.45 23.31
C LEU A 93 -6.38 2.70 24.03
N LEU A 94 -7.29 3.52 24.56
CA LEU A 94 -6.93 4.70 25.33
C LEU A 94 -6.16 4.33 26.61
N ASN A 95 -6.60 3.27 27.31
CA ASN A 95 -5.87 2.73 28.46
C ASN A 95 -4.50 2.17 28.04
N SER A 96 -4.41 1.51 26.88
CA SER A 96 -3.14 1.05 26.31
C SER A 96 -2.15 2.19 26.09
N ASN A 97 -2.61 3.31 25.54
CA ASN A 97 -1.78 4.51 25.32
C ASN A 97 -1.19 5.03 26.64
N ARG A 98 -1.98 5.07 27.71
CA ARG A 98 -1.52 5.54 29.04
C ARG A 98 -0.46 4.64 29.67
N CYS A 99 -0.46 3.36 29.33
CA CYS A 99 0.49 2.37 29.82
C CYS A 99 1.59 2.05 28.81
N TYR A 100 1.65 2.77 27.69
CA TYR A 100 2.59 2.48 26.62
C TYR A 100 4.04 2.69 27.08
N GLN A 101 4.91 1.80 26.62
CA GLN A 101 6.36 1.89 26.80
C GLN A 101 7.00 1.97 25.42
N GLN A 102 7.93 2.91 25.26
CA GLN A 102 8.64 3.18 24.02
C GLN A 102 9.27 1.92 23.41
N GLY A 103 9.22 1.83 22.08
CA GLY A 103 9.87 0.76 21.31
C GLY A 103 9.16 -0.60 21.42
N LYS A 104 7.96 -0.66 22.00
CA LYS A 104 7.12 -1.86 21.95
C LYS A 104 6.33 -1.93 20.66
N TRP A 105 6.55 -3.00 19.91
CA TRP A 105 5.83 -3.31 18.66
C TRP A 105 4.35 -3.63 18.88
N ASN A 106 3.99 -4.21 20.04
CA ASN A 106 2.61 -4.56 20.36
C ASN A 106 1.87 -3.37 21.00
N LEU A 107 1.67 -2.32 20.20
CA LEU A 107 0.82 -1.19 20.54
C LEU A 107 -0.66 -1.62 20.76
N PHE A 108 -1.07 -2.75 20.19
CA PHE A 108 -2.43 -2.98 19.70
C PHE A 108 -3.24 -4.05 20.44
N ASN A 109 -2.73 -4.60 21.56
CA ASN A 109 -3.43 -5.58 22.41
C ASN A 109 -4.02 -6.80 21.65
N ASP A 110 -3.26 -7.32 20.68
CA ASP A 110 -3.65 -8.44 19.81
C ASP A 110 -4.93 -8.19 18.96
N LEU A 111 -5.32 -6.92 18.80
CA LEU A 111 -6.45 -6.51 17.96
C LEU A 111 -5.98 -6.25 16.54
N ASP A 112 -6.70 -6.84 15.58
CA ASP A 112 -6.34 -6.76 14.17
C ASP A 112 -7.57 -6.43 13.32
N PHE A 113 -7.71 -5.15 12.97
CA PHE A 113 -8.75 -4.65 12.08
C PHE A 113 -8.37 -3.29 11.52
N ASP A 114 -8.96 -2.90 10.40
CA ASP A 114 -8.77 -1.54 9.88
C ASP A 114 -10.03 -0.69 10.03
N VAL A 115 -9.83 0.63 10.09
CA VAL A 115 -10.88 1.64 9.97
C VAL A 115 -10.69 2.36 8.66
N VAL A 116 -11.56 2.09 7.69
CA VAL A 116 -11.51 2.71 6.36
C VAL A 116 -12.44 3.91 6.33
N HIS A 117 -11.89 5.10 6.16
CA HIS A 117 -12.61 6.36 6.00
C HIS A 117 -12.52 6.84 4.55
N GLN A 118 -13.64 6.84 3.84
CA GLN A 118 -13.72 7.23 2.44
C GLN A 118 -14.36 8.61 2.29
N CYS A 119 -13.64 9.51 1.64
CA CYS A 119 -14.09 10.84 1.26
C CYS A 119 -13.79 11.06 -0.22
N ILE A 120 -14.64 10.50 -1.08
CA ILE A 120 -14.52 10.60 -2.53
C ILE A 120 -15.64 11.54 -3.02
N PRO A 121 -15.33 12.65 -3.72
CA PRO A 121 -16.30 13.53 -4.35
C PRO A 121 -17.35 12.78 -5.17
N GLY A 122 -18.59 13.24 -5.04
CA GLY A 122 -19.74 12.59 -5.66
C GLY A 122 -20.19 11.30 -4.96
N ARG A 123 -19.47 10.81 -3.94
CA ARG A 123 -19.89 9.67 -3.10
C ARG A 123 -20.20 10.14 -1.68
N ALA A 124 -21.07 9.40 -1.00
CA ALA A 124 -21.31 9.62 0.42
C ALA A 124 -20.03 9.31 1.21
N VAL A 125 -19.76 10.11 2.25
CA VAL A 125 -18.68 9.80 3.19
C VAL A 125 -19.06 8.56 3.98
N THR A 126 -18.13 7.60 4.06
CA THR A 126 -18.33 6.35 4.79
C THR A 126 -17.13 6.05 5.68
N THR A 127 -17.37 5.62 6.91
CA THR A 127 -16.36 5.07 7.82
C THR A 127 -16.77 3.66 8.19
N GLN A 128 -15.90 2.67 7.97
CA GLN A 128 -16.22 1.27 8.22
C GLN A 128 -15.05 0.50 8.82
N VAL A 129 -15.34 -0.50 9.64
CA VAL A 129 -14.37 -1.48 10.12
C VAL A 129 -14.18 -2.59 9.08
N LYS A 130 -12.92 -2.99 8.85
CA LYS A 130 -12.54 -4.25 8.19
C LYS A 130 -12.03 -5.21 9.27
N PRO A 131 -12.87 -6.14 9.78
CA PRO A 131 -12.59 -6.89 11.00
C PRO A 131 -11.77 -8.15 10.70
N TYR A 132 -10.47 -8.02 10.45
CA TYR A 132 -9.62 -9.19 10.14
C TYR A 132 -9.59 -10.24 11.26
N PHE A 133 -9.79 -9.82 12.51
CA PHE A 133 -9.98 -10.75 13.63
C PHE A 133 -11.15 -11.74 13.45
N ALA A 134 -12.10 -11.48 12.56
CA ALA A 134 -13.22 -12.36 12.25
C ALA A 134 -12.92 -13.36 11.12
N PHE A 135 -11.75 -13.25 10.48
CA PHE A 135 -11.37 -14.04 9.31
C PHE A 135 -9.92 -14.54 9.43
N ASP A 136 -9.74 -15.83 9.69
CA ASP A 136 -8.40 -16.41 9.91
C ASP A 136 -7.46 -16.22 8.72
N GLU A 137 -7.99 -16.23 7.48
CA GLU A 137 -7.24 -16.04 6.25
C GLU A 137 -6.67 -14.61 6.04
N TYR A 138 -7.25 -13.60 6.70
CA TYR A 138 -6.82 -12.20 6.59
C TYR A 138 -6.12 -11.68 7.84
N LYS A 139 -6.05 -12.50 8.89
CA LYS A 139 -5.46 -12.11 10.16
C LYS A 139 -3.95 -11.94 10.02
N ARG A 140 -3.44 -10.79 10.42
CA ARG A 140 -2.01 -10.52 10.48
C ARG A 140 -1.38 -11.38 11.57
N THR A 141 -0.09 -11.66 11.40
CA THR A 141 0.69 -12.33 12.45
C THR A 141 0.65 -11.51 13.75
N LYS A 142 0.94 -12.14 14.89
CA LYS A 142 0.93 -11.43 16.18
C LYS A 142 1.84 -10.20 16.19
N ASP A 143 2.97 -10.29 15.50
CA ASP A 143 3.96 -9.21 15.41
C ASP A 143 3.52 -8.08 14.45
N GLU A 144 2.48 -8.30 13.65
CA GLU A 144 1.97 -7.36 12.65
C GLU A 144 0.52 -6.91 12.92
N SER A 145 -0.14 -7.54 13.89
CA SER A 145 -1.51 -7.22 14.31
C SER A 145 -1.56 -5.77 14.75
N ARG A 146 -2.43 -4.99 14.10
CA ARG A 146 -2.58 -3.56 14.40
C ARG A 146 -3.93 -3.02 14.00
N ILE A 147 -4.25 -1.82 14.50
CA ILE A 147 -5.43 -1.10 14.05
C ILE A 147 -5.01 0.05 13.15
N VAL A 148 -5.26 -0.04 11.85
CA VAL A 148 -4.85 0.97 10.87
C VAL A 148 -6.05 1.79 10.45
N ILE A 149 -5.90 3.11 10.41
CA ILE A 149 -6.83 3.98 9.70
C ILE A 149 -6.37 4.05 8.25
N HIS A 150 -7.28 3.80 7.30
CA HIS A 150 -7.10 4.13 5.89
C HIS A 150 -7.97 5.33 5.54
N ALA A 151 -7.38 6.51 5.42
CA ALA A 151 -8.05 7.70 4.94
C ALA A 151 -7.89 7.77 3.41
N ILE A 152 -8.92 7.36 2.68
CA ILE A 152 -8.94 7.44 1.22
C ILE A 152 -9.27 8.87 0.83
N VAL A 153 -8.30 9.52 0.19
CA VAL A 153 -8.41 10.86 -0.36
C VAL A 153 -8.69 10.77 -1.85
N ASP A 154 -9.54 11.68 -2.34
CA ASP A 154 -10.07 11.74 -3.71
C ASP A 154 -9.09 11.25 -4.79
N GLU A 155 -8.13 12.09 -5.19
CA GLU A 155 -7.18 11.74 -6.24
C GLU A 155 -5.83 12.45 -6.01
N PHE A 156 -4.73 11.69 -6.05
CA PHE A 156 -3.40 12.23 -6.33
C PHE A 156 -3.22 12.23 -7.85
N GLU A 157 -3.33 13.40 -8.48
CA GLU A 157 -3.13 13.56 -9.93
C GLU A 157 -3.98 12.58 -10.79
N GLY A 158 -5.25 12.38 -10.43
CA GLY A 158 -6.17 11.51 -11.16
C GLY A 158 -6.20 10.04 -10.72
N THR A 159 -5.38 9.65 -9.73
CA THR A 159 -5.36 8.30 -9.17
C THR A 159 -5.82 8.29 -7.72
N PRO A 160 -6.72 7.36 -7.32
CA PRO A 160 -7.10 7.17 -5.92
C PRO A 160 -5.87 7.03 -5.03
N TRP A 161 -5.86 7.76 -3.91
CA TRP A 161 -4.74 7.71 -2.97
C TRP A 161 -5.24 7.50 -1.53
N ALA A 162 -4.57 6.64 -0.78
CA ALA A 162 -4.87 6.41 0.62
C ALA A 162 -3.70 6.84 1.51
N ILE A 163 -4.01 7.53 2.60
CA ILE A 163 -3.06 7.79 3.68
C ILE A 163 -3.42 6.91 4.84
N SER A 164 -2.44 6.13 5.31
CA SER A 164 -2.67 5.11 6.31
C SER A 164 -1.74 5.27 7.51
N PHE A 165 -2.25 5.00 8.72
CA PHE A 165 -1.47 5.10 9.95
C PHE A 165 -2.17 4.36 11.10
N PRO A 166 -1.42 3.89 12.11
CA PRO A 166 -1.99 3.31 13.31
C PRO A 166 -2.95 4.26 14.03
N LEU A 167 -4.15 3.76 14.37
CA LEU A 167 -5.19 4.53 15.04
C LEU A 167 -4.67 5.19 16.34
N GLN A 168 -3.92 4.44 17.14
CA GLN A 168 -3.41 4.93 18.42
C GLN A 168 -2.52 6.18 18.31
N TYR A 169 -1.85 6.40 17.17
CA TYR A 169 -0.98 7.56 17.00
C TYR A 169 -1.73 8.89 16.94
N ILE A 170 -3.04 8.85 16.66
CA ILE A 170 -3.92 10.02 16.72
C ILE A 170 -4.85 10.02 17.93
N MET A 171 -4.77 8.99 18.77
CA MET A 171 -5.58 8.92 19.98
C MET A 171 -4.96 9.73 21.10
N LYS A 172 -5.80 10.19 22.03
CA LYS A 172 -5.38 10.84 23.26
C LYS A 172 -4.43 9.96 24.07
N ASP A 173 -3.63 10.63 24.89
CA ASP A 173 -2.64 10.03 25.78
C ASP A 173 -1.56 9.20 25.06
N PHE A 174 -1.51 9.21 23.72
CA PHE A 174 -0.38 8.62 23.00
C PHE A 174 0.89 9.44 23.31
N PRO A 175 1.98 8.78 23.74
CA PRO A 175 3.14 9.49 24.22
C PRO A 175 3.83 10.25 23.10
N LYS A 176 4.36 11.42 23.45
CA LYS A 176 5.27 12.17 22.60
C LYS A 176 6.66 11.63 22.86
N VAL A 177 7.33 11.18 21.79
CA VAL A 177 8.67 10.66 21.93
C VAL A 177 9.68 11.50 21.17
N GLU A 178 10.67 11.98 21.91
CA GLU A 178 11.78 12.75 21.38
C GLU A 178 12.76 11.84 20.64
N ASN A 179 13.40 12.36 19.59
CA ASN A 179 14.40 11.64 18.79
C ASN A 179 13.90 10.31 18.19
N GLN A 180 12.59 10.17 18.01
CA GLN A 180 12.00 9.01 17.38
C GLN A 180 12.34 8.91 15.90
N HIS A 181 12.45 7.67 15.44
CA HIS A 181 12.51 7.34 14.03
C HIS A 181 11.19 6.69 13.60
N SER A 182 10.82 6.94 12.36
CA SER A 182 9.60 6.42 11.76
C SER A 182 9.92 5.51 10.58
N GLY A 183 9.13 4.45 10.46
CA GLY A 183 9.13 3.52 9.34
C GLY A 183 7.84 3.67 8.55
N TYR A 184 7.96 3.82 7.25
CA TYR A 184 6.82 4.05 6.37
C TYR A 184 6.96 3.23 5.10
N CYS A 185 5.85 3.17 4.35
CA CYS A 185 5.88 2.63 3.01
C CYS A 185 5.04 3.45 2.03
N HIS A 186 5.36 3.28 0.76
CA HIS A 186 4.52 3.70 -0.35
C HIS A 186 4.16 2.49 -1.19
N LYS A 187 2.87 2.25 -1.41
CA LYS A 187 2.38 1.09 -2.15
C LYS A 187 1.70 1.52 -3.45
N ILE A 188 1.87 0.69 -4.46
CA ILE A 188 1.19 0.78 -5.75
C ILE A 188 0.43 -0.52 -5.92
N ALA A 189 -0.86 -0.49 -5.59
CA ALA A 189 -1.74 -1.65 -5.61
C ALA A 189 -2.56 -1.68 -6.90
N PHE A 190 -2.53 -2.82 -7.57
CA PHE A 190 -3.33 -3.12 -8.76
C PHE A 190 -4.67 -3.67 -8.32
N LEU A 191 -5.74 -3.05 -8.81
CA LEU A 191 -7.10 -3.43 -8.49
C LEU A 191 -7.68 -4.28 -9.61
N ASP A 192 -8.42 -5.33 -9.23
CA ASP A 192 -9.30 -6.05 -10.15
C ASP A 192 -10.55 -5.21 -10.48
N ASN A 193 -11.41 -5.75 -11.34
CA ASN A 193 -12.68 -5.10 -11.73
C ASN A 193 -13.64 -4.89 -10.54
N ASN A 194 -13.44 -5.60 -9.42
CA ASN A 194 -14.24 -5.49 -8.21
C ASN A 194 -13.61 -4.53 -7.18
N GLY A 195 -12.46 -3.92 -7.48
CA GLY A 195 -11.73 -3.04 -6.58
C GLY A 195 -10.89 -3.76 -5.53
N SER A 196 -10.66 -5.07 -5.67
CA SER A 196 -9.81 -5.87 -4.79
C SER A 196 -8.36 -5.82 -5.24
N VAL A 197 -7.41 -5.85 -4.31
CA VAL A 197 -5.99 -5.82 -4.64
C VAL A 197 -5.53 -7.17 -5.18
N GLU A 198 -5.16 -7.23 -6.48
CA GLU A 198 -4.58 -8.43 -7.10
C GLU A 198 -3.08 -8.55 -6.82
N ASN A 199 -2.38 -7.42 -6.83
CA ASN A 199 -0.95 -7.35 -6.62
C ASN A 199 -0.57 -5.97 -6.08
N GLU A 200 0.52 -5.89 -5.34
CA GLU A 200 1.06 -4.61 -4.88
C GLU A 200 2.58 -4.60 -4.85
N TYR A 201 3.13 -3.44 -5.20
CA TYR A 201 4.56 -3.15 -5.08
C TYR A 201 4.77 -2.10 -4.02
N VAL A 202 5.82 -2.28 -3.22
CA VAL A 202 6.01 -1.54 -1.97
C VAL A 202 7.42 -0.99 -1.92
N TYR A 203 7.54 0.32 -1.71
CA TYR A 203 8.76 0.96 -1.27
C TYR A 203 8.72 1.09 0.25
N ILE A 204 9.76 0.61 0.95
CA ILE A 204 9.95 0.84 2.39
C ILE A 204 10.98 1.95 2.59
N GLY A 205 10.70 2.84 3.54
CA GLY A 205 11.65 3.87 3.94
C GLY A 205 11.63 4.10 5.45
N VAL A 206 12.72 4.69 5.93
CA VAL A 206 12.87 5.16 7.30
C VAL A 206 13.19 6.64 7.33
N THR A 207 12.89 7.31 8.43
CA THR A 207 13.25 8.73 8.60
C THR A 207 13.40 9.09 10.07
N SER A 208 14.34 9.98 10.38
CA SER A 208 14.45 10.69 11.66
C SER A 208 13.77 12.07 11.61
N ARG A 209 13.25 12.46 10.44
CA ARG A 209 12.54 13.72 10.23
C ARG A 209 11.04 13.50 10.46
N ASP A 210 10.30 14.61 10.47
CA ASP A 210 8.84 14.57 10.35
C ASP A 210 8.41 13.80 9.09
N TRP A 211 7.53 12.80 9.27
CA TRP A 211 7.17 11.89 8.17
C TRP A 211 6.38 12.61 7.06
N LEU A 212 5.56 13.62 7.39
CA LEU A 212 4.87 14.42 6.39
C LEU A 212 5.86 15.21 5.56
N LYS A 213 6.90 15.77 6.18
CA LYS A 213 8.00 16.41 5.46
C LYS A 213 8.66 15.43 4.50
N ARG A 214 8.96 14.20 4.95
CA ARG A 214 9.56 13.17 4.11
C ARG A 214 8.66 12.75 2.94
N MET A 215 7.36 12.56 3.18
CA MET A 215 6.39 12.27 2.12
C MET A 215 6.31 13.42 1.09
N ASN A 216 6.34 14.69 1.54
CA ASN A 216 6.39 15.84 0.64
C ASN A 216 7.69 15.92 -0.17
N GLU A 217 8.83 15.44 0.36
CA GLU A 217 10.08 15.30 -0.39
C GLU A 217 9.91 14.28 -1.52
N HIS A 218 9.39 13.08 -1.22
CA HIS A 218 9.11 12.05 -2.24
C HIS A 218 8.21 12.57 -3.35
N PHE A 219 7.09 13.24 -3.02
CA PHE A 219 6.19 13.77 -4.05
C PHE A 219 6.82 14.89 -4.89
N ARG A 220 7.70 15.71 -4.31
CA ARG A 220 8.46 16.70 -5.09
C ARG A 220 9.43 16.02 -6.05
N GLU A 221 10.17 15.02 -5.58
CA GLU A 221 11.13 14.26 -6.40
C GLU A 221 10.44 13.44 -7.49
N ILE A 222 9.25 12.89 -7.20
CA ILE A 222 8.36 12.25 -8.18
C ILE A 222 8.05 13.26 -9.28
N LYS A 223 7.51 14.44 -8.95
CA LYS A 223 7.14 15.47 -9.93
C LYS A 223 8.34 16.02 -10.71
N SER A 224 9.51 16.11 -10.10
CA SER A 224 10.72 16.62 -10.74
C SER A 224 11.42 15.60 -11.64
N GLY A 225 10.87 14.39 -11.83
CA GLY A 225 11.41 13.40 -12.74
C GLY A 225 12.55 12.56 -12.16
N SER A 226 12.63 12.40 -10.83
CA SER A 226 13.65 11.55 -10.18
C SER A 226 13.69 10.13 -10.77
N ASN A 227 14.90 9.60 -10.98
CA ASN A 227 15.15 8.29 -11.60
C ASN A 227 15.04 7.09 -10.63
N LYS A 228 14.72 7.31 -9.35
CA LYS A 228 14.52 6.20 -8.39
C LYS A 228 13.41 5.29 -8.90
N LEU A 229 13.60 3.97 -8.81
CA LEU A 229 12.62 2.97 -9.29
C LEU A 229 11.21 3.28 -8.75
N PHE A 230 11.09 3.43 -7.43
CA PHE A 230 9.85 3.85 -6.78
C PHE A 230 9.23 5.11 -7.41
N HIS A 231 10.01 6.17 -7.64
CA HIS A 231 9.49 7.43 -8.19
C HIS A 231 9.04 7.30 -9.64
N LYS A 232 9.82 6.58 -10.45
CA LYS A 232 9.48 6.27 -11.84
C LYS A 232 8.19 5.47 -11.89
N THR A 233 8.10 4.38 -11.14
CA THR A 233 6.91 3.54 -11.09
C THR A 233 5.69 4.31 -10.59
N TRP A 234 5.83 5.14 -9.55
CA TRP A 234 4.72 5.97 -9.08
C TRP A 234 4.19 6.89 -10.19
N ARG A 235 5.07 7.64 -10.86
CA ARG A 235 4.67 8.51 -11.99
C ARG A 235 4.00 7.74 -13.13
N GLU A 236 4.51 6.55 -13.45
CA GLU A 236 4.00 5.73 -14.55
C GLU A 236 2.55 5.28 -14.32
N PHE A 237 2.14 5.07 -13.07
CA PHE A 237 0.79 4.62 -12.73
C PHE A 237 -0.16 5.75 -12.28
N THR A 238 0.36 6.96 -12.06
CA THR A 238 -0.47 8.15 -11.87
C THR A 238 -1.40 8.37 -13.07
N GLY A 239 -2.66 8.73 -12.80
CA GLY A 239 -3.75 8.85 -13.77
C GLY A 239 -4.52 7.55 -14.06
N ASN A 240 -4.07 6.40 -13.54
CA ASN A 240 -4.76 5.13 -13.73
C ASN A 240 -5.80 4.88 -12.62
N LYS A 241 -7.05 4.59 -13.01
CA LYS A 241 -8.18 4.35 -12.09
C LYS A 241 -8.20 2.94 -11.50
N ASN A 242 -7.50 1.99 -12.12
CA ASN A 242 -7.36 0.62 -11.62
C ASN A 242 -6.17 0.48 -10.68
N ILE A 243 -5.60 1.60 -10.24
CA ILE A 243 -4.48 1.65 -9.30
C ILE A 243 -4.95 2.36 -8.04
N LEU A 244 -4.61 1.78 -6.89
CA LEU A 244 -4.65 2.47 -5.61
C LEU A 244 -3.21 2.78 -5.20
N LEU A 245 -2.91 4.07 -5.14
CA LEU A 245 -1.69 4.55 -4.51
C LEU A 245 -1.93 4.59 -3.00
N SER A 246 -0.92 4.27 -2.19
CA SER A 246 -1.02 4.52 -0.76
C SER A 246 0.30 4.93 -0.13
N SER A 247 0.20 5.73 0.92
CA SER A 247 1.30 6.11 1.79
C SER A 247 0.93 5.72 3.22
N GLU A 248 1.72 4.87 3.85
CA GLU A 248 1.44 4.35 5.19
C GLU A 248 2.59 4.65 6.14
N LEU A 249 2.30 5.38 7.22
CA LEU A 249 3.16 5.40 8.40
C LEU A 249 2.92 4.08 9.13
N ILE A 250 3.90 3.17 9.12
CA ILE A 250 3.73 1.83 9.68
C ILE A 250 4.08 1.83 11.16
N VAL A 251 5.28 2.33 11.46
CA VAL A 251 5.81 2.39 12.82
C VAL A 251 6.40 3.76 13.09
N ASN A 252 6.26 4.18 14.33
CA ASN A 252 6.82 5.38 14.89
C ASN A 252 7.43 5.05 16.25
N ASP A 253 8.14 6.00 16.86
CA ASP A 253 8.71 5.81 18.19
C ASP A 253 9.77 4.68 18.28
N HIS A 254 10.65 4.61 17.29
CA HIS A 254 11.78 3.67 17.30
C HIS A 254 13.10 4.38 17.56
N SER A 255 14.00 3.70 18.28
CA SER A 255 15.42 4.08 18.30
C SER A 255 16.03 3.87 16.91
N TYR A 256 17.21 4.43 16.69
CA TYR A 256 17.95 4.26 15.44
C TYR A 256 18.21 2.76 15.14
N GLU A 257 18.69 2.01 16.13
CA GLU A 257 18.97 0.58 15.96
C GLU A 257 17.71 -0.22 15.65
N GLN A 258 16.60 0.06 16.35
CA GLN A 258 15.35 -0.66 16.13
C GLN A 258 14.76 -0.37 14.74
N ILE A 259 14.79 0.89 14.29
CA ILE A 259 14.22 1.24 12.98
C ILE A 259 15.05 0.67 11.83
N MET A 260 16.37 0.59 11.99
CA MET A 260 17.26 -0.01 11.00
C MET A 260 17.04 -1.52 10.90
N ALA A 261 16.88 -2.21 12.02
CA ALA A 261 16.55 -3.64 12.04
C ALA A 261 15.17 -3.92 11.40
N TRP A 262 14.20 -3.05 11.65
CA TRP A 262 12.88 -3.12 11.04
C TRP A 262 12.92 -2.96 9.52
N GLU A 263 13.61 -1.93 9.03
CA GLU A 263 13.71 -1.68 7.59
C GLU A 263 14.39 -2.84 6.86
N GLU A 264 15.46 -3.38 7.44
CA GLU A 264 16.15 -4.56 6.91
C GLU A 264 15.18 -5.74 6.76
N THR A 265 14.43 -6.05 7.82
CA THR A 265 13.44 -7.14 7.83
C THR A 265 12.35 -6.94 6.78
N MET A 266 11.80 -5.72 6.69
CA MET A 266 10.71 -5.39 5.77
C MET A 266 11.16 -5.41 4.31
N VAL A 267 12.33 -4.83 4.02
CA VAL A 267 12.91 -4.81 2.66
C VAL A 267 13.27 -6.22 2.22
N ASP A 268 13.93 -7.02 3.07
CA ASP A 268 14.31 -8.40 2.74
C ASP A 268 13.09 -9.26 2.40
N ARG A 269 12.02 -9.15 3.19
CA ARG A 269 10.77 -9.87 2.93
C ARG A 269 10.18 -9.47 1.57
N LEU A 270 10.05 -8.18 1.30
CA LEU A 270 9.48 -7.70 0.03
C LEU A 270 10.38 -8.01 -1.17
N MET A 271 11.70 -8.03 -1.01
CA MET A 271 12.62 -8.44 -2.06
C MET A 271 12.48 -9.93 -2.36
N LYS A 272 12.39 -10.77 -1.33
CA LYS A 272 12.14 -12.21 -1.47
C LYS A 272 10.82 -12.50 -2.20
N ASP A 273 9.80 -11.69 -1.93
CA ASP A 273 8.49 -11.80 -2.55
C ASP A 273 8.41 -11.09 -3.93
N ASN A 274 9.52 -10.53 -4.42
CA ASN A 274 9.60 -9.77 -5.67
C ASN A 274 8.59 -8.60 -5.77
N ARG A 275 8.35 -7.94 -4.63
CA ARG A 275 7.42 -6.81 -4.48
C ARG A 275 8.10 -5.51 -4.05
N SER A 276 9.39 -5.55 -3.73
CA SER A 276 10.14 -4.37 -3.26
C SER A 276 10.52 -3.39 -4.38
N LEU A 277 10.14 -2.14 -4.24
CA LEU A 277 10.61 -1.03 -5.08
C LEU A 277 11.94 -0.43 -4.57
N ASN A 278 12.50 -0.96 -3.49
CA ASN A 278 13.83 -0.58 -3.01
C ASN A 278 14.91 -1.10 -3.98
N MET A 279 15.89 -0.26 -4.27
CA MET A 279 17.00 -0.60 -5.19
C MET A 279 18.20 -1.21 -4.46
N ILE A 280 18.24 -1.12 -3.13
CA ILE A 280 19.28 -1.66 -2.26
C ILE A 280 18.62 -2.32 -1.04
N PRO A 281 19.34 -3.21 -0.31
CA PRO A 281 18.85 -3.75 0.96
C PRO A 281 18.52 -2.65 1.99
N GLY A 282 17.61 -2.97 2.90
CA GLY A 282 17.23 -2.06 4.00
C GLY A 282 18.25 -2.05 5.15
N GLY A 283 18.12 -1.09 6.05
CA GLY A 283 18.79 -1.10 7.34
C GLY A 283 20.31 -1.21 7.29
N PHE A 284 20.87 -2.03 8.17
CA PHE A 284 22.31 -2.19 8.33
C PHE A 284 22.94 -2.89 7.12
N LYS A 285 22.26 -3.87 6.51
CA LYS A 285 22.66 -4.47 5.23
C LYS A 285 22.78 -3.43 4.12
N GLY A 286 21.84 -2.49 4.06
CA GLY A 286 21.89 -1.36 3.12
C GLY A 286 23.13 -0.48 3.32
N MET A 287 23.50 -0.18 4.57
CA MET A 287 24.73 0.57 4.85
C MET A 287 25.99 -0.20 4.48
N GLN A 288 26.06 -1.49 4.85
CA GLN A 288 27.17 -2.35 4.45
C GLN A 288 27.30 -2.46 2.93
N TYR A 289 26.17 -2.51 2.23
CA TYR A 289 26.13 -2.49 0.77
C TYR A 289 26.76 -1.21 0.22
N LEU A 290 26.34 -0.03 0.70
CA LEU A 290 26.88 1.26 0.26
C LEU A 290 28.37 1.42 0.59
N TYR A 291 28.80 0.95 1.78
CA TYR A 291 30.21 0.93 2.18
C TYR A 291 31.06 0.06 1.23
N LYS A 292 30.59 -1.15 0.89
CA LYS A 292 31.27 -2.04 -0.08
C LYS A 292 31.37 -1.45 -1.49
N HIS A 293 30.46 -0.54 -1.85
CA HIS A 293 30.48 0.20 -3.12
C HIS A 293 31.18 1.56 -3.00
N SER A 294 31.90 1.80 -1.89
CA SER A 294 32.69 3.01 -1.64
C SER A 294 31.89 4.33 -1.62
N LEU A 295 30.59 4.25 -1.34
CA LEU A 295 29.72 5.44 -1.19
C LEU A 295 29.61 5.92 0.25
N LEU A 296 30.02 5.10 1.21
CA LEU A 296 30.17 5.47 2.61
C LEU A 296 31.62 5.26 3.04
N LYS A 297 32.10 6.14 3.92
CA LYS A 297 33.45 6.05 4.50
C LYS A 297 33.54 5.07 5.67
N GLN A 298 32.42 4.78 6.31
CA GLN A 298 32.29 3.89 7.45
C GLN A 298 30.96 3.13 7.40
N ASP A 299 30.85 2.06 8.18
CA ASP A 299 29.72 1.13 8.17
C ASP A 299 28.53 1.58 9.03
N LYS A 300 28.74 2.50 9.98
CA LYS A 300 27.68 3.15 10.78
C LYS A 300 27.65 4.66 10.54
N VAL A 301 26.59 5.14 9.91
CA VAL A 301 26.39 6.56 9.56
C VAL A 301 24.99 7.05 9.94
N SER A 302 24.80 8.36 9.98
CA SER A 302 23.47 8.93 10.20
C SER A 302 22.51 8.60 9.04
N LEU A 303 21.19 8.62 9.29
CA LEU A 303 20.21 8.44 8.19
C LEU A 303 20.36 9.50 7.09
N SER A 304 20.74 10.72 7.43
CA SER A 304 20.93 11.78 6.44
C SER A 304 22.14 11.53 5.54
N GLU A 305 23.23 11.00 6.09
CA GLU A 305 24.42 10.63 5.33
C GLU A 305 24.14 9.43 4.43
N ARG A 306 23.42 8.43 4.97
CA ARG A 306 22.94 7.29 4.19
C ARG A 306 22.04 7.73 3.02
N ASP A 307 21.08 8.62 3.25
CA ASP A 307 20.18 9.12 2.20
C ASP A 307 20.96 9.77 1.05
N ALA A 308 22.02 10.53 1.36
CA ALA A 308 22.89 11.14 0.36
C ALA A 308 23.66 10.08 -0.46
N ALA A 309 24.21 9.06 0.21
CA ALA A 309 24.90 7.95 -0.45
C ALA A 309 23.96 7.11 -1.34
N ILE A 310 22.70 6.91 -0.91
CA ILE A 310 21.68 6.25 -1.73
C ILE A 310 21.40 7.06 -3.00
N GLU A 311 21.28 8.39 -2.88
CA GLU A 311 21.05 9.26 -4.03
C GLU A 311 22.21 9.20 -5.03
N GLU A 312 23.45 9.16 -4.53
CA GLU A 312 24.65 9.01 -5.36
C GLU A 312 24.70 7.64 -6.05
N TYR A 313 24.44 6.54 -5.31
CA TYR A 313 24.35 5.19 -5.89
C TYR A 313 23.40 5.14 -7.08
N GLN A 314 22.23 5.77 -6.93
CA GLN A 314 21.16 5.76 -7.92
C GLN A 314 21.50 6.55 -9.18
N LYS A 315 22.28 7.63 -9.07
CA LYS A 315 22.82 8.36 -10.23
C LYS A 315 23.72 7.47 -11.07
N LEU A 316 24.51 6.61 -10.42
CA LEU A 316 25.42 5.67 -11.08
C LEU A 316 24.70 4.41 -11.61
N HIS A 317 23.60 3.98 -10.98
CA HIS A 317 22.90 2.72 -11.28
C HIS A 317 21.39 2.89 -11.52
N PRO A 318 20.98 3.59 -12.61
CA PRO A 318 19.57 3.94 -12.84
C PRO A 318 18.64 2.76 -13.16
N LYS A 319 19.17 1.56 -13.38
CA LYS A 319 18.41 0.34 -13.72
C LYS A 319 18.39 -0.71 -12.61
N ALA A 320 18.94 -0.44 -11.43
CA ALA A 320 18.91 -1.38 -10.31
C ALA A 320 17.49 -1.49 -9.70
N GLY A 321 17.10 -2.67 -9.23
CA GLY A 321 15.76 -2.97 -8.66
C GLY A 321 14.92 -3.89 -9.55
N ILE A 322 13.59 -3.92 -9.35
CA ILE A 322 12.68 -4.80 -10.12
C ILE A 322 12.74 -4.46 -11.63
N ALA A 323 12.87 -5.50 -12.45
CA ALA A 323 12.82 -5.40 -13.91
C ALA A 323 11.44 -4.88 -14.36
N ASN A 324 11.45 -3.93 -15.31
CA ASN A 324 10.30 -3.19 -15.85
C ASN A 324 8.91 -3.82 -15.56
N LEU A 325 8.17 -3.21 -14.64
CA LEU A 325 6.85 -3.65 -14.18
C LEU A 325 5.80 -3.70 -15.30
N PHE A 326 5.98 -2.89 -16.35
CA PHE A 326 5.15 -2.93 -17.57
C PHE A 326 5.32 -4.25 -18.32
N ILE A 327 6.55 -4.76 -18.43
CA ILE A 327 6.81 -6.06 -19.06
C ILE A 327 6.11 -7.15 -18.24
N SER A 328 6.23 -7.15 -16.91
CA SER A 328 5.56 -8.11 -16.02
C SER A 328 4.03 -8.16 -16.22
N ASN A 329 3.38 -7.00 -16.36
CA ASN A 329 1.93 -6.94 -16.59
C ASN A 329 1.55 -7.30 -18.03
N LEU A 330 2.32 -6.87 -19.02
CA LEU A 330 2.12 -7.31 -20.40
C LEU A 330 2.31 -8.82 -20.57
N TRP A 331 3.17 -9.47 -19.76
CA TRP A 331 3.27 -10.94 -19.70
C TRP A 331 2.02 -11.63 -19.13
N LYS A 332 1.10 -10.90 -18.47
CA LYS A 332 -0.21 -11.44 -18.06
C LYS A 332 -1.23 -11.42 -19.20
N ASP A 333 -1.07 -10.51 -20.16
CA ASP A 333 -1.84 -10.50 -21.39
C ASP A 333 -1.39 -11.67 -22.28
N LYS A 334 -2.31 -12.60 -22.55
CA LYS A 334 -2.03 -13.80 -23.33
C LYS A 334 -1.61 -13.47 -24.76
N GLU A 335 -2.21 -12.45 -25.38
CA GLU A 335 -1.89 -12.04 -26.76
C GLU A 335 -0.52 -11.39 -26.81
N TYR A 336 -0.20 -10.50 -25.87
CA TYR A 336 1.14 -9.92 -25.78
C TYR A 336 2.20 -10.98 -25.48
N ALA A 337 1.98 -11.85 -24.50
CA ALA A 337 2.91 -12.92 -24.15
C ALA A 337 3.14 -13.85 -25.35
N ALA A 338 2.08 -14.24 -26.06
CA ALA A 338 2.18 -15.03 -27.27
C ALA A 338 2.99 -14.30 -28.36
N LYS A 339 2.71 -13.01 -28.60
CA LYS A 339 3.42 -12.19 -29.58
C LYS A 339 4.91 -12.08 -29.27
N VAL A 340 5.30 -11.97 -28.00
CA VAL A 340 6.70 -11.90 -27.56
C VAL A 340 7.38 -13.28 -27.56
N ILE A 341 6.67 -14.33 -27.16
CA ILE A 341 7.20 -15.71 -27.20
C ILE A 341 7.48 -16.12 -28.65
N CYS A 342 6.60 -15.77 -29.58
CA CYS A 342 6.63 -16.14 -31.00
C CYS A 342 7.18 -15.03 -31.92
N SER A 343 7.89 -14.02 -31.39
CA SER A 343 8.24 -12.79 -32.14
C SER A 343 9.37 -12.93 -33.17
N SER A 344 10.11 -14.03 -33.16
CA SER A 344 11.31 -14.22 -33.97
C SER A 344 11.08 -15.30 -35.02
N ASP A 345 11.60 -15.08 -36.23
CA ASP A 345 11.54 -16.01 -37.36
C ASP A 345 12.16 -17.39 -37.06
N GLU A 346 13.01 -17.50 -36.02
CA GLU A 346 13.57 -18.78 -35.58
C GLU A 346 12.68 -19.55 -34.59
N ARG A 347 11.56 -18.94 -34.15
CA ARG A 347 10.62 -19.50 -33.18
C ARG A 347 9.33 -19.92 -33.86
N LEU A 348 8.61 -20.85 -33.24
CA LEU A 348 7.32 -21.32 -33.75
C LEU A 348 6.26 -20.24 -33.55
N SER A 349 5.39 -20.07 -34.55
CA SER A 349 4.19 -19.25 -34.43
C SER A 349 3.19 -19.87 -33.46
N VAL A 350 2.21 -19.07 -33.01
CA VAL A 350 1.12 -19.54 -32.16
C VAL A 350 0.36 -20.69 -32.84
N GLU A 351 0.07 -20.54 -34.13
CA GLU A 351 -0.64 -21.56 -34.92
C GLU A 351 0.18 -22.84 -35.04
N GLN A 352 1.49 -22.74 -35.26
CA GLN A 352 2.39 -23.89 -35.33
C GLN A 352 2.43 -24.65 -33.99
N VAL A 353 2.48 -23.94 -32.86
CA VAL A 353 2.47 -24.56 -31.52
C VAL A 353 1.16 -25.29 -31.25
N ILE A 354 0.01 -24.67 -31.57
CA ILE A 354 -1.30 -25.30 -31.44
C ILE A 354 -1.37 -26.54 -32.34
N LYS A 355 -0.91 -26.44 -33.60
CA LYS A 355 -0.93 -27.54 -34.55
C LYS A 355 -0.07 -28.73 -34.14
N ILE A 356 1.10 -28.49 -33.57
CA ILE A 356 1.96 -29.57 -33.02
C ILE A 356 1.20 -30.34 -31.95
N ARG A 357 0.47 -29.64 -31.06
CA ARG A 357 -0.26 -30.30 -29.97
C ARG A 357 -1.48 -31.06 -30.48
N GLU A 358 -2.22 -30.52 -31.43
CA GLU A 358 -3.32 -31.23 -32.10
C GLU A 358 -2.82 -32.52 -32.75
N LEU A 359 -1.75 -32.45 -33.56
CA LEU A 359 -1.21 -33.62 -34.25
C LEU A 359 -0.60 -34.64 -33.29
N SER A 360 0.03 -34.17 -32.21
CA SER A 360 0.51 -35.02 -31.13
C SER A 360 -0.63 -35.77 -30.42
N ALA A 361 -1.77 -35.10 -30.20
CA ALA A 361 -2.95 -35.73 -29.62
C ALA A 361 -3.58 -36.77 -30.56
N LEU A 362 -3.38 -36.62 -31.88
CA LEU A 362 -3.78 -37.57 -32.93
C LEU A 362 -2.75 -38.69 -33.16
N ASN A 363 -1.73 -38.81 -32.30
CA ASN A 363 -0.66 -39.82 -32.37
C ASN A 363 0.22 -39.77 -33.63
N TYR A 364 0.37 -38.60 -34.26
CA TYR A 364 1.37 -38.42 -35.32
C TYR A 364 2.78 -38.48 -34.72
N THR A 365 3.73 -39.02 -35.48
CA THR A 365 5.14 -39.06 -35.07
C THR A 365 5.77 -37.67 -35.14
N ASP A 366 6.79 -37.43 -34.32
CA ASP A 366 7.53 -36.16 -34.32
C ASP A 366 8.16 -35.82 -35.69
N VAL A 367 8.55 -36.83 -36.48
CA VAL A 367 9.02 -36.67 -37.87
C VAL A 367 7.91 -36.19 -38.81
N GLU A 368 6.68 -36.70 -38.67
CA GLU A 368 5.54 -36.27 -39.48
C GLU A 368 5.10 -34.86 -39.10
N ILE A 369 5.03 -34.56 -37.80
CA ILE A 369 4.68 -33.23 -37.29
C ILE A 369 5.70 -32.18 -37.76
N LEU A 370 7.00 -32.51 -37.72
CA LEU A 370 8.06 -31.64 -38.22
C LEU A 370 7.81 -31.22 -39.68
N LYS A 371 7.42 -32.16 -40.53
CA LYS A 371 7.15 -31.91 -41.96
C LYS A 371 5.86 -31.12 -42.17
N ILE A 372 4.81 -31.39 -41.39
CA ILE A 372 3.50 -30.73 -41.54
C ILE A 372 3.55 -29.28 -41.07
N VAL A 373 4.27 -29.02 -39.97
CA VAL A 373 4.31 -27.71 -39.32
C VAL A 373 5.45 -26.83 -39.85
N ASP A 374 6.37 -27.41 -40.63
CA ASP A 374 7.59 -26.76 -41.13
C ASP A 374 8.42 -26.15 -40.00
N ALA A 375 8.60 -26.92 -38.93
CA ALA A 375 9.42 -26.51 -37.80
C ALA A 375 10.92 -26.62 -38.13
N ARG A 376 11.77 -25.86 -37.43
CA ARG A 376 13.21 -25.80 -37.73
C ARG A 376 13.92 -27.13 -37.52
N ASN A 377 13.54 -27.87 -36.49
CA ASN A 377 14.15 -29.16 -36.16
C ASN A 377 13.24 -30.02 -35.27
N LEU A 378 13.56 -31.30 -35.24
CA LEU A 378 12.82 -32.32 -34.49
C LEU A 378 12.79 -32.03 -32.98
N LEU A 379 13.86 -31.47 -32.42
CA LEU A 379 13.96 -31.15 -30.99
C LEU A 379 12.95 -30.06 -30.58
N GLN A 380 12.67 -29.09 -31.45
CA GLN A 380 11.69 -28.04 -31.23
C GLN A 380 10.28 -28.62 -31.09
N VAL A 381 9.92 -29.57 -31.97
CA VAL A 381 8.64 -30.30 -31.96
C VAL A 381 8.51 -31.15 -30.70
N GLN A 382 9.53 -31.96 -30.38
CA GLN A 382 9.53 -32.83 -29.19
C GLN A 382 9.37 -32.04 -27.88
N ARG A 383 9.98 -30.84 -27.78
CA ARG A 383 9.86 -29.99 -26.58
C ARG A 383 8.46 -29.39 -26.43
N VAL A 384 7.80 -29.05 -27.53
CA VAL A 384 6.40 -28.57 -27.52
C VAL A 384 5.45 -29.70 -27.11
N MET A 385 5.60 -30.89 -27.68
CA MET A 385 4.79 -32.08 -27.33
C MET A 385 4.90 -32.42 -25.84
N LYS A 386 6.11 -32.30 -25.27
CA LYS A 386 6.39 -32.53 -23.84
C LYS A 386 5.99 -31.37 -22.93
N GLY A 387 5.47 -30.26 -23.47
CA GLY A 387 5.12 -29.06 -22.70
C GLY A 387 6.30 -28.31 -22.09
N ILE A 388 7.53 -28.61 -22.50
CA ILE A 388 8.78 -28.02 -21.96
C ILE A 388 8.94 -26.57 -22.45
N THR A 389 8.49 -26.28 -23.67
CA THR A 389 8.53 -24.95 -24.28
C THR A 389 7.12 -24.51 -24.69
N TYR A 390 6.91 -23.18 -24.79
CA TYR A 390 5.64 -22.58 -25.20
C TYR A 390 4.43 -22.97 -24.31
N SER A 391 4.66 -23.27 -23.04
CA SER A 391 3.63 -23.74 -22.09
C SER A 391 2.43 -22.81 -21.91
N ARG A 392 2.59 -21.51 -22.19
CA ARG A 392 1.53 -20.49 -22.09
C ARG A 392 0.64 -20.33 -23.33
N ILE A 393 1.05 -20.89 -24.44
CA ILE A 393 0.20 -20.98 -25.63
C ILE A 393 -0.66 -22.21 -25.40
N THR A 394 -1.98 -22.09 -25.32
CA THR A 394 -2.91 -23.20 -25.04
C THR A 394 -3.88 -23.37 -26.16
#